data_AF-A0A096BEP2-F1
#
_entry.id   AF-A0A096BEP2-F1
#
_cell.length_a   1.000
_cell.length_b   1.000
_cell.length_c   1.000
_cell.angle_alpha   90.00
_cell.angle_beta   90.00
_cell.angle_gamma   90.00
#
_symmetry.space_group_name_H-M   'P 1'
#
loop_
_entity.id
_entity.type
_entity.pdbx_description
1 polymer ?
#
loop_
_entity_poly.entity_id
_entity_poly.type
_entity_poly.pdbx_seq_one_letter_code
_entity_poly.pdbx_strand_id
1 'polypeptide(L)'
;MQVQEGYDVELIAALLNSVITFLILEMRGTSRNLGALDLNADYLKQIRLLNPNQLSPKQCARIKRAFTTLTHCKVGTIFDEIHNNDRIKFDKTVLECFGLNPDMVNDFYMLLTSVVQDRISLSKK
;
A
#
# COMPACT_ATOMS: atom_id res chain seq x y z
N MET A 1 16.28 -14.51 -3.89
CA MET A 1 15.46 -14.05 -5.03
C MET A 1 16.25 -12.95 -5.70
N GLN A 2 16.73 -13.13 -6.93
CA GLN A 2 17.40 -12.06 -7.67
C GLN A 2 16.36 -11.28 -8.47
N VAL A 3 16.49 -9.96 -8.50
CA VAL A 3 15.69 -9.11 -9.40
C VAL A 3 16.08 -9.47 -10.82
N GLN A 4 15.10 -9.80 -11.66
CA GLN A 4 15.33 -10.08 -13.07
C GLN A 4 15.53 -8.78 -13.85
N GLU A 5 16.39 -8.83 -14.86
CA GLU A 5 16.67 -7.70 -15.74
C GLU A 5 15.39 -7.24 -16.47
N GLY A 6 15.17 -5.94 -16.58
CA GLY A 6 13.97 -5.35 -17.21
C GLY A 6 12.77 -5.12 -16.30
N TYR A 7 12.85 -5.50 -15.00
CA TYR A 7 11.78 -5.22 -14.04
C TYR A 7 11.88 -3.79 -13.51
N ASP A 8 10.78 -3.03 -13.56
CA ASP A 8 10.69 -1.70 -12.93
C ASP A 8 10.48 -1.87 -11.41
N VAL A 9 11.56 -2.19 -10.69
CA VAL A 9 11.54 -2.45 -9.25
C VAL A 9 10.96 -1.28 -8.48
N GLU A 10 11.28 -0.06 -8.88
CA GLU A 10 10.80 1.15 -8.21
C GLU A 10 9.28 1.30 -8.35
N LEU A 11 8.73 1.02 -9.54
CA LEU A 11 7.28 1.02 -9.73
C LEU A 11 6.60 -0.06 -8.89
N ILE A 12 7.13 -1.28 -8.86
CA ILE A 12 6.57 -2.36 -8.05
C ILE A 12 6.63 -2.01 -6.56
N ALA A 13 7.75 -1.47 -6.09
CA ALA A 13 7.91 -1.02 -4.70
C ALA A 13 6.91 0.09 -4.35
N ALA A 14 6.69 1.04 -5.27
CA ALA A 14 5.67 2.08 -5.10
C ALA A 14 4.28 1.44 -4.98
N LEU A 15 3.86 0.59 -5.93
CA LEU A 15 2.54 -0.03 -5.91
C LEU A 15 2.31 -0.88 -4.66
N LEU A 16 3.34 -1.56 -4.16
CA LEU A 16 3.28 -2.29 -2.90
C LEU A 16 3.04 -1.39 -1.67
N ASN A 17 3.44 -0.12 -1.74
CA ASN A 17 3.23 0.88 -0.68
C ASN A 17 1.90 1.64 -0.79
N SER A 18 1.07 1.36 -1.80
CA SER A 18 -0.24 2.00 -1.93
C SER A 18 -1.22 1.53 -0.86
N VAL A 19 -2.16 2.41 -0.47
CA VAL A 19 -3.27 2.10 0.42
C VAL A 19 -4.09 0.91 -0.06
N ILE A 20 -4.23 0.73 -1.37
CA ILE A 20 -4.93 -0.42 -1.97
C ILE A 20 -4.20 -1.72 -1.64
N THR A 21 -2.88 -1.76 -1.82
CA THR A 21 -2.11 -2.94 -1.45
C THR A 21 -2.18 -3.19 0.05
N PHE A 22 -2.07 -2.14 0.88
CA PHE A 22 -2.17 -2.29 2.34
C PHE A 22 -3.53 -2.87 2.77
N LEU A 23 -4.62 -2.43 2.15
CA LEU A 23 -5.94 -3.01 2.37
C LEU A 23 -6.01 -4.48 1.95
N ILE A 24 -5.46 -4.83 0.78
CA ILE A 24 -5.42 -6.22 0.32
C ILE A 24 -4.64 -7.07 1.33
N LEU A 25 -3.51 -6.58 1.84
CA LEU A 25 -2.68 -7.25 2.84
C LEU A 25 -3.46 -7.49 4.13
N GLU A 26 -4.16 -6.48 4.63
CA GLU A 26 -4.93 -6.57 5.87
C GLU A 26 -6.15 -7.51 5.73
N MET A 27 -6.88 -7.43 4.63
CA MET A 27 -8.07 -8.27 4.41
C MET A 27 -7.76 -9.75 4.18
N ARG A 28 -6.60 -10.05 3.59
CA ARG A 28 -6.19 -11.42 3.25
C ARG A 28 -5.28 -12.03 4.31
N GLY A 29 -4.68 -11.22 5.16
CA GLY A 29 -3.71 -11.66 6.13
C GLY A 29 -4.39 -12.41 7.27
N THR A 30 -3.83 -13.55 7.63
CA THR A 30 -4.30 -14.27 8.82
C THR A 30 -3.76 -13.57 10.06
N SER A 31 -4.64 -13.09 10.92
CA SER A 31 -4.23 -12.61 12.24
C SER A 31 -3.72 -13.81 13.04
N ARG A 32 -2.44 -13.83 13.39
CA ARG A 32 -2.00 -14.71 14.48
C ARG A 32 -2.65 -14.20 15.77
N ASN A 33 -2.90 -15.07 16.76
CA ASN A 33 -3.52 -14.76 18.07
C ASN A 33 -2.83 -13.64 18.89
N LEU A 34 -1.83 -12.96 18.32
CA LEU A 34 -1.10 -11.82 18.86
C LEU A 34 -1.39 -10.51 18.12
N GLY A 35 -2.39 -10.49 17.23
CA GLY A 35 -2.75 -9.30 16.45
C GLY A 35 -1.72 -8.92 15.38
N ALA A 36 -0.81 -9.82 14.99
CA ALA A 36 0.17 -9.62 13.93
C ALA A 36 -0.27 -10.28 12.60
N LEU A 37 0.04 -9.64 11.47
CA LEU A 37 -0.15 -10.22 10.14
C LEU A 37 0.92 -11.28 9.86
N ASP A 38 0.49 -12.47 9.44
CA ASP A 38 1.38 -13.47 8.87
C ASP A 38 1.65 -13.18 7.39
N LEU A 39 2.80 -12.59 7.09
CA LEU A 39 3.27 -12.30 5.74
C LEU A 39 4.41 -13.25 5.33
N ASN A 40 4.21 -14.56 5.51
CA ASN A 40 5.19 -15.55 5.07
C ASN A 40 5.40 -15.55 3.54
N ALA A 41 6.46 -16.20 3.07
CA ALA A 41 6.84 -16.20 1.66
C ALA A 41 5.76 -16.76 0.73
N ASP A 42 4.95 -17.73 1.18
CA ASP A 42 3.89 -18.32 0.35
C ASP A 42 2.68 -17.39 0.23
N TYR A 43 2.39 -16.64 1.30
CA TYR A 43 1.42 -15.57 1.26
C TYR A 43 1.89 -14.42 0.34
N LEU A 44 3.14 -13.98 0.48
CA LEU A 44 3.75 -12.94 -0.38
C LEU A 44 3.66 -13.25 -1.88
N LYS A 45 3.81 -14.52 -2.27
CA LYS A 45 3.66 -14.95 -3.68
C LYS A 45 2.23 -14.79 -4.22
N GLN A 46 1.22 -14.76 -3.35
CA GLN A 46 -0.20 -14.73 -3.73
C GLN A 46 -0.82 -13.33 -3.65
N ILE A 47 -0.09 -12.36 -3.10
CA ILE A 47 -0.59 -10.99 -2.94
C ILE A 47 -0.86 -10.38 -4.30
N ARG A 48 -2.03 -9.74 -4.40
CA ARG A 48 -2.44 -9.00 -5.59
C ARG A 48 -2.02 -7.55 -5.39
N LEU A 49 -1.42 -6.98 -6.42
CA LEU A 49 -1.18 -5.54 -6.54
C LEU A 49 -1.91 -5.00 -7.76
N LEU A 50 -2.07 -3.68 -7.81
CA LEU A 50 -2.57 -2.98 -8.99
C LEU A 50 -1.69 -3.30 -10.21
N ASN A 51 -2.30 -3.58 -11.36
CA ASN A 51 -1.58 -4.11 -12.52
C ASN A 51 -0.73 -3.03 -13.19
N PRO A 52 0.62 -3.08 -13.13
CA PRO A 52 1.48 -2.04 -13.71
C PRO A 52 1.35 -1.94 -15.24
N ASN A 53 0.91 -3.01 -15.92
CA ASN A 53 0.73 -3.02 -17.36
C ASN A 53 -0.44 -2.14 -17.85
N GLN A 54 -1.28 -1.64 -16.93
CA GLN A 54 -2.35 -0.69 -17.25
C GLN A 54 -1.87 0.76 -17.25
N LEU A 55 -0.63 1.01 -16.86
CA LEU A 55 -0.08 2.35 -16.73
C LEU A 55 0.69 2.76 -18.00
N SER A 56 0.46 3.99 -18.45
CA SER A 56 1.33 4.64 -19.43
C SER A 56 2.68 5.00 -18.80
N PRO A 57 3.75 5.16 -19.60
CA PRO A 57 5.06 5.61 -19.09
C PRO A 57 4.99 6.91 -18.28
N LYS A 58 4.09 7.83 -18.64
CA LYS A 58 3.86 9.07 -17.89
C LYS A 58 3.25 8.81 -16.51
N GLN A 59 2.29 7.88 -16.41
CA GLN A 59 1.69 7.50 -15.13
C GLN A 59 2.71 6.76 -14.24
N CYS A 60 3.52 5.86 -14.80
CA CYS A 60 4.61 5.21 -14.06
C CYS A 60 5.56 6.26 -13.46
N ALA A 61 6.00 7.23 -14.25
CA ALA A 61 6.87 8.30 -13.76
C ALA A 61 6.22 9.16 -12.66
N ARG A 62 4.92 9.46 -12.78
CA ARG A 62 4.16 10.19 -11.74
C ARG A 62 4.13 9.44 -10.42
N ILE A 63 3.80 8.14 -10.46
CA ILE A 63 3.74 7.29 -9.27
C ILE A 63 5.12 7.20 -8.61
N LYS A 64 6.18 6.93 -9.38
CA LYS A 64 7.55 6.83 -8.86
C LYS A 64 8.00 8.12 -8.19
N ARG A 65 7.77 9.27 -8.83
CA ARG A 65 8.11 10.59 -8.25
C ARG A 65 7.39 10.85 -6.93
N ALA A 66 6.11 10.51 -6.84
CA ALA A 66 5.35 10.67 -5.60
C ALA A 66 5.86 9.71 -4.51
N PHE A 67 6.22 8.48 -4.89
CA PHE A 67 6.81 7.49 -3.99
C PHE A 67 8.19 7.91 -3.47
N THR A 68 9.06 8.50 -4.30
CA THR A 68 10.38 8.98 -3.88
C THR A 68 10.26 9.94 -2.69
N THR A 69 9.26 10.84 -2.69
CA THR A 69 9.02 11.75 -1.57
C THR A 69 8.76 10.99 -0.27
N LEU A 70 7.96 9.91 -0.32
CA LEU A 70 7.68 9.07 0.85
C LEU A 70 8.92 8.35 1.39
N THR A 71 9.87 7.98 0.55
CA THR A 71 11.08 7.27 1.00
C THR A 71 11.98 8.12 1.92
N HIS A 72 11.77 9.44 1.96
CA HIS A 72 12.47 10.35 2.86
C HIS A 72 11.68 10.69 4.14
N CYS A 73 10.42 10.27 4.22
CA CYS A 73 9.59 10.48 5.41
C CYS A 73 9.95 9.48 6.50
N LYS A 74 9.78 9.88 7.77
CA LYS A 74 9.84 8.94 8.89
C LYS A 74 8.61 8.02 8.83
N VAL A 75 8.85 6.70 8.77
CA VAL A 75 7.80 5.69 8.81
C VAL A 75 7.11 5.74 10.18
N GLY A 76 5.78 5.87 10.17
CA GLY A 76 4.93 5.99 11.35
C GLY A 76 4.05 4.77 11.55
N THR A 77 3.09 4.86 12.48
CA THR A 77 1.98 3.90 12.48
C THR A 77 1.04 4.24 11.33
N ILE A 78 0.23 3.28 10.87
CA ILE A 78 -0.76 3.59 9.83
C ILE A 78 -1.72 4.71 10.28
N PHE A 79 -2.04 4.77 11.58
CA PHE A 79 -2.89 5.82 12.17
C PHE A 79 -2.26 7.21 12.07
N ASP A 80 -0.93 7.32 12.11
CA ASP A 80 -0.23 8.59 11.92
C ASP A 80 -0.05 8.92 10.43
N GLU A 81 0.27 7.91 9.62
CA GLU A 81 0.59 8.08 8.21
C GLU A 81 -0.59 8.56 7.37
N ILE A 82 -1.83 8.19 7.71
CA ILE A 82 -3.02 8.68 7.00
C ILE A 82 -3.20 10.20 7.09
N HIS A 83 -2.53 10.87 8.03
CA HIS A 83 -2.54 12.33 8.19
C HIS A 83 -1.32 13.00 7.53
N ASN A 84 -0.38 12.23 6.98
CA ASN A 84 0.78 12.75 6.30
C ASN A 84 0.42 13.23 4.87
N ASN A 85 0.74 14.48 4.56
CA ASN A 85 0.42 15.09 3.26
C ASN A 85 1.09 14.39 2.07
N ASP A 86 2.33 13.92 2.23
CA ASP A 86 3.04 13.18 1.18
C ASP A 86 2.42 11.81 0.97
N ARG A 87 1.94 11.17 2.04
CA ARG A 87 1.20 9.89 1.97
C ARG A 87 -0.13 10.04 1.25
N ILE A 88 -0.93 11.03 1.65
CA ILE A 88 -2.19 11.38 0.98
C ILE A 88 -1.93 11.64 -0.51
N LYS A 89 -0.91 12.46 -0.82
CA LYS A 89 -0.56 12.81 -2.20
C LYS A 89 -0.14 11.60 -3.03
N PHE A 90 0.66 10.71 -2.44
CA PHE A 90 1.08 9.48 -3.09
C PHE A 90 -0.12 8.58 -3.42
N ASP A 91 -0.98 8.30 -2.43
CA ASP A 91 -2.13 7.42 -2.65
C ASP A 91 -3.14 8.04 -3.64
N LYS A 92 -3.41 9.35 -3.56
CA LYS A 92 -4.19 10.06 -4.59
C LYS A 92 -3.60 9.91 -5.98
N THR A 93 -2.28 10.04 -6.12
CA THR A 93 -1.58 9.88 -7.41
C THR A 93 -1.75 8.47 -7.95
N VAL A 94 -1.67 7.44 -7.10
CA VAL A 94 -1.91 6.05 -7.51
C VAL A 94 -3.35 5.88 -7.99
N LEU A 95 -4.36 6.32 -7.20
CA LEU A 95 -5.77 6.21 -7.57
C LEU A 95 -6.05 6.88 -8.92
N GLU A 96 -5.60 8.12 -9.11
CA GLU A 96 -5.75 8.84 -10.38
C GLU A 96 -5.12 8.11 -11.57
N CYS A 97 -3.91 7.54 -11.38
CA CYS A 97 -3.22 6.82 -12.44
C CYS A 97 -3.94 5.54 -12.86
N PHE A 98 -4.77 4.97 -11.99
CA PHE A 98 -5.64 3.82 -12.30
C PHE A 98 -7.08 4.24 -12.67
N GLY A 99 -7.34 5.53 -12.86
CA GLY A 99 -8.66 6.04 -13.26
C GLY A 99 -9.70 6.04 -12.14
N LEU A 100 -9.26 5.98 -10.88
CA LEU A 100 -10.11 6.06 -9.70
C LEU A 100 -10.20 7.51 -9.19
N ASN A 101 -11.28 7.83 -8.48
CA ASN A 101 -11.45 9.15 -7.88
C ASN A 101 -10.43 9.33 -6.72
N PRO A 102 -9.52 10.32 -6.77
CA PRO A 102 -8.54 10.56 -5.71
C PRO A 102 -9.19 10.89 -4.36
N ASP A 103 -10.39 11.45 -4.34
CA ASP A 103 -11.03 11.84 -3.07
C ASP A 103 -11.52 10.64 -2.25
N MET A 104 -11.61 9.46 -2.86
CA MET A 104 -11.86 8.19 -2.16
C MET A 104 -10.70 7.76 -1.26
N VAL A 105 -9.54 8.44 -1.30
CA VAL A 105 -8.40 8.10 -0.45
C VAL A 105 -8.77 8.07 1.04
N ASN A 106 -9.65 8.98 1.48
CA ASN A 106 -10.10 9.04 2.86
C ASN A 106 -10.95 7.81 3.22
N ASP A 107 -11.81 7.34 2.31
CA ASP A 107 -12.60 6.13 2.53
C ASP A 107 -11.71 4.90 2.69
N PHE A 108 -10.66 4.80 1.85
CA PHE A 108 -9.67 3.74 1.97
C PHE A 108 -8.88 3.82 3.29
N TYR A 109 -8.53 5.01 3.76
CA TYR A 109 -7.86 5.20 5.05
C TYR A 109 -8.76 4.84 6.23
N MET A 110 -10.03 5.24 6.20
CA MET A 110 -10.99 4.88 7.25
C MET A 110 -11.20 3.37 7.30
N LEU A 111 -11.36 2.72 6.14
CA LEU A 111 -11.46 1.27 6.08
C LEU A 111 -10.18 0.58 6.59
N LEU A 112 -9.01 1.04 6.14
CA LEU A 112 -7.72 0.45 6.50
C LEU A 112 -7.46 0.54 8.00
N THR A 113 -7.66 1.73 8.58
CA THR A 113 -7.47 1.92 10.02
C THR A 113 -8.48 1.13 10.85
N SER A 114 -9.73 1.00 10.38
CA SER A 114 -10.73 0.13 11.02
C SER A 114 -10.29 -1.34 11.06
N VAL A 115 -9.89 -1.92 9.91
CA VAL A 115 -9.49 -3.34 9.87
C VAL A 115 -8.20 -3.60 10.65
N VAL A 116 -7.27 -2.64 10.63
CA VAL A 116 -6.05 -2.71 11.45
C VAL A 116 -6.40 -2.66 12.93
N GLN A 117 -7.29 -1.74 13.34
CA GLN A 117 -7.76 -1.61 14.71
C GLN A 117 -8.42 -2.90 15.21
N ASP A 118 -9.28 -3.50 14.39
CA ASP A 118 -9.92 -4.77 14.69
C ASP A 118 -8.88 -5.87 14.89
N ARG A 119 -7.91 -6.01 13.99
CA ARG A 119 -6.82 -6.99 14.09
C ARG A 119 -5.99 -6.82 15.37
N ILE A 120 -5.53 -5.60 15.67
CA ILE A 120 -4.71 -5.37 16.87
C ILE A 120 -5.50 -5.54 18.17
N SER A 121 -6.84 -5.40 18.13
CA SER A 121 -7.69 -5.63 19.29
C SER A 121 -7.77 -7.10 19.69
N LEU A 122 -7.54 -8.03 18.75
CA LEU A 122 -7.54 -9.47 19.01
C LEU A 122 -6.44 -9.89 19.99
N SER A 123 -5.33 -9.14 20.07
CA SER A 123 -4.24 -9.43 21.01
C SER A 123 -4.54 -9.00 22.45
N LYS A 124 -5.65 -8.26 22.67
CA LYS A 124 -6.06 -7.74 23.98
C LYS A 124 -7.19 -8.56 24.62
N LYS A 125 -7.66 -9.60 23.93
CA LYS A 125 -8.59 -10.60 24.47
C LYS A 125 -7.82 -11.81 24.95
#